data_AF-A0A9E7Z0A0-F1
#
_entry.id   AF-A0A9E7Z0A0-F1
#
_cell.length_a   1.000
_cell.length_b   1.000
_cell.length_c   1.000
_cell.angle_alpha   90.00
_cell.angle_beta   90.00
_cell.angle_gamma   90.00
#
_symmetry.space_group_name_H-M   'P 1'
#
loop_
_entity.id
_entity.type
_entity.pdbx_description
1 polymer ?
#
loop_
_entity_poly.entity_id
_entity_poly.type
_entity_poly.pdbx_seq_one_letter_code
_entity_poly.pdbx_strand_id
1 'polypeptide(L)'
;MRMAENGKTTGGDRFLLAVMVALAMVLALSVAGTASGEDMPAGTSSAETAVKSAGKTGEITFPAGSYIVDMGDTFSDDAQLKPYGLIYDLVLNAKVPVYWVINGSKTSQTGVDLTYNGRNYISGPFVISGDDVDYNVRSMLFKWRGYGVRIDGPTDTAVTVADSRKISSVPRVVLDKQNGDIAKKYLVKSGILRNENASDDRVYKEKATPADLDSSCDDIYVMPHAEPTTATHSPLASFNKGGGYIWAGCHAVSYLESNTKGKGVDDGSMFFLSTNGLLIGDKHKGASGVSGAYQVAGAASDPIMQFVGNTFAAHANGAEEIYMPAPGSAWRATTRVLETDPNQWQVLAGMSPGPAVFMAVGPGYGDYGNGMVMYEAGHEFKKTPTPTATPYERS
;
A
#
# COMPACT_ATOMS: atom_id res chain seq x y z
N MET A 1 38.97 -27.23 9.31
CA MET A 1 37.77 -27.50 10.12
C MET A 1 37.09 -26.15 10.35
N ARG A 2 35.90 -25.97 9.78
CA ARG A 2 35.10 -24.73 9.77
C ARG A 2 34.57 -24.39 11.16
N MET A 3 34.48 -23.11 11.52
CA MET A 3 33.39 -22.47 12.28
C MET A 3 33.49 -20.95 12.03
N ALA A 4 32.65 -20.38 11.15
CA ALA A 4 31.28 -19.89 11.40
C ALA A 4 31.30 -18.39 11.76
N GLU A 5 31.23 -17.55 10.73
CA GLU A 5 30.88 -16.13 10.81
C GLU A 5 29.39 -16.02 11.15
N ASN A 6 29.07 -15.55 12.35
CA ASN A 6 27.73 -15.10 12.69
C ASN A 6 27.53 -13.68 12.14
N GLY A 7 27.00 -13.61 10.91
CA GLY A 7 26.47 -12.40 10.31
C GLY A 7 25.31 -11.85 11.14
N LYS A 8 25.56 -10.74 11.82
CA LYS A 8 24.59 -9.96 12.56
C LYS A 8 23.83 -9.10 11.54
N THR A 9 22.71 -9.59 11.02
CA THR A 9 21.80 -8.80 10.16
C THR A 9 21.19 -7.69 11.00
N THR A 10 21.55 -6.45 10.66
CA THR A 10 21.10 -5.20 11.26
C THR A 10 19.60 -5.03 11.11
N GLY A 11 18.88 -4.78 12.21
CA GLY A 11 17.42 -4.67 12.27
C GLY A 11 16.81 -3.38 11.70
N GLY A 12 17.24 -2.94 10.51
CA GLY A 12 16.66 -1.81 9.77
C GLY A 12 15.46 -2.19 8.89
N ASP A 13 15.45 -3.43 8.37
CA ASP A 13 14.48 -3.89 7.35
C ASP A 13 13.02 -4.07 7.83
N ARG A 14 12.73 -3.81 9.10
CA ARG A 14 11.47 -4.21 9.75
C ARG A 14 10.36 -3.15 9.71
N PHE A 15 10.64 -1.94 9.23
CA PHE A 15 9.84 -0.76 9.58
C PHE A 15 9.07 -0.10 8.43
N LEU A 16 9.39 -0.41 7.18
CA LEU A 16 8.93 0.39 6.04
C LEU A 16 7.82 -0.23 5.21
N LEU A 17 7.64 -1.52 5.30
CA LEU A 17 6.79 -2.21 4.33
C LEU A 17 5.31 -1.86 4.48
N ALA A 18 4.83 -1.52 5.68
CA ALA A 18 3.40 -1.35 5.88
C ALA A 18 2.79 -0.14 5.14
N VAL A 19 3.35 1.05 5.35
CA VAL A 19 2.88 2.26 4.65
C VAL A 19 3.44 2.34 3.23
N MET A 20 4.45 1.55 2.86
CA MET A 20 4.79 1.36 1.46
C MET A 20 3.66 0.69 0.69
N VAL A 21 2.91 -0.22 1.31
CA VAL A 21 1.70 -0.74 0.66
C VAL A 21 0.59 0.31 0.62
N ALA A 22 0.45 1.16 1.65
CA ALA A 22 -0.48 2.30 1.59
C ALA A 22 -0.11 3.31 0.49
N LEU A 23 1.18 3.64 0.31
CA LEU A 23 1.67 4.54 -0.74
C LEU A 23 1.64 3.87 -2.13
N ALA A 24 2.00 2.59 -2.24
CA ALA A 24 1.88 1.79 -3.44
C ALA A 24 0.42 1.61 -3.84
N MET A 25 -0.49 1.47 -2.88
CA MET A 25 -1.93 1.56 -3.10
C MET A 25 -2.33 2.95 -3.58
N VAL A 26 -1.99 4.00 -2.85
CA VAL A 26 -2.26 5.40 -3.21
C VAL A 26 -1.84 5.67 -4.67
N LEU A 27 -0.69 5.16 -5.11
CA LEU A 27 -0.30 5.25 -6.52
C LEU A 27 -1.03 4.27 -7.45
N ALA A 28 -1.21 2.99 -7.07
CA ALA A 28 -2.04 2.04 -7.84
C ALA A 28 -3.48 2.53 -8.06
N LEU A 29 -3.99 3.30 -7.11
CA LEU A 29 -5.31 3.90 -7.09
C LEU A 29 -5.35 5.25 -7.84
N SER A 30 -4.23 5.99 -7.91
CA SER A 30 -4.09 7.16 -8.80
C SER A 30 -4.19 6.78 -10.27
N VAL A 31 -3.69 5.59 -10.63
CA VAL A 31 -3.87 4.99 -11.96
C VAL A 31 -5.34 4.59 -12.20
N ALA A 32 -6.09 4.25 -11.14
CA ALA A 32 -7.54 4.01 -11.23
C ALA A 32 -8.32 5.28 -11.57
N GLY A 33 -7.94 6.43 -11.01
CA GLY A 33 -8.55 7.74 -11.28
C GLY A 33 -8.22 8.33 -12.66
N THR A 34 -7.12 7.92 -13.31
CA THR A 34 -6.82 8.36 -14.70
C THR A 34 -7.68 7.65 -15.73
N ALA A 35 -8.25 6.48 -15.42
CA ALA A 35 -9.12 5.71 -16.33
C ALA A 35 -10.58 6.16 -16.36
N SER A 36 -11.04 6.94 -15.38
CA SER A 36 -12.37 7.57 -15.47
C SER A 36 -12.39 8.79 -16.42
N GLY A 37 -11.24 9.19 -16.98
CA GLY A 37 -11.08 10.35 -17.86
C GLY A 37 -10.83 10.05 -19.35
N GLU A 38 -10.56 8.80 -19.74
CA GLU A 38 -10.34 8.42 -21.15
C GLU A 38 -11.22 7.20 -21.50
N ASP A 39 -12.23 7.45 -22.35
CA ASP A 39 -13.14 6.51 -23.02
C ASP A 39 -13.16 5.03 -22.57
N MET A 40 -14.14 4.68 -21.72
CA MET A 40 -14.50 3.29 -21.45
C MET A 40 -15.65 2.84 -22.39
N PRO A 41 -15.49 1.77 -23.21
CA PRO A 41 -16.58 1.26 -24.03
C PRO A 41 -17.67 0.61 -23.18
N ALA A 42 -18.93 0.94 -23.48
CA ALA A 42 -20.10 0.48 -22.74
C ALA A 42 -20.49 -0.96 -23.11
N GLY A 43 -20.60 -1.84 -22.09
CA GLY A 43 -21.34 -3.12 -22.18
C GLY A 43 -20.71 -4.31 -21.45
N THR A 44 -21.35 -4.73 -20.34
CA THR A 44 -21.12 -5.93 -19.49
C THR A 44 -19.87 -5.92 -18.58
N SER A 45 -20.04 -6.32 -17.29
CA SER A 45 -18.97 -6.46 -16.26
C SER A 45 -17.92 -5.32 -16.22
N SER A 46 -18.35 -4.11 -16.57
CA SER A 46 -17.46 -3.02 -16.96
C SER A 46 -16.62 -2.48 -15.81
N ALA A 47 -17.16 -2.41 -14.60
CA ALA A 47 -16.47 -1.84 -13.45
C ALA A 47 -15.27 -2.68 -12.98
N GLU A 48 -15.42 -4.00 -12.86
CA GLU A 48 -14.30 -4.89 -12.47
C GLU A 48 -13.17 -4.86 -13.51
N THR A 49 -13.52 -4.91 -14.79
CA THR A 49 -12.55 -4.86 -15.89
C THR A 49 -11.87 -3.49 -15.92
N ALA A 50 -12.63 -2.39 -15.79
CA ALA A 50 -12.13 -1.02 -15.74
C ALA A 50 -11.14 -0.81 -14.61
N VAL A 51 -11.47 -1.22 -13.38
CA VAL A 51 -10.58 -1.10 -12.22
C VAL A 51 -9.27 -1.88 -12.45
N LYS A 52 -9.34 -3.09 -13.01
CA LYS A 52 -8.15 -3.91 -13.31
C LYS A 52 -7.30 -3.31 -14.44
N SER A 53 -7.94 -2.76 -15.48
CA SER A 53 -7.28 -2.18 -16.65
C SER A 53 -6.91 -0.71 -16.50
N ALA A 54 -7.26 -0.06 -15.40
CA ALA A 54 -7.14 1.37 -15.28
C ALA A 54 -5.71 1.87 -15.47
N GLY A 55 -5.57 2.94 -16.26
CA GLY A 55 -4.33 3.55 -16.72
C GLY A 55 -3.35 2.61 -17.42
N LYS A 56 -3.74 1.36 -17.71
CA LYS A 56 -2.92 0.38 -18.43
C LYS A 56 -2.79 0.83 -19.87
N THR A 57 -1.57 0.91 -20.35
CA THR A 57 -1.28 1.44 -21.69
C THR A 57 -0.97 0.38 -22.74
N GLY A 58 -0.88 -0.90 -22.34
CA GLY A 58 -0.32 -1.95 -23.19
C GLY A 58 1.18 -1.74 -23.46
N GLU A 59 1.66 -2.30 -24.57
CA GLU A 59 3.06 -2.14 -24.98
C GLU A 59 3.36 -0.68 -25.31
N ILE A 60 4.43 -0.15 -24.72
CA ILE A 60 4.93 1.20 -25.00
C ILE A 60 6.41 1.12 -25.35
N THR A 61 6.84 1.93 -26.32
CA THR A 61 8.25 2.24 -26.54
C THR A 61 8.53 3.70 -26.19
N PHE A 62 9.30 3.92 -25.15
CA PHE A 62 9.82 5.23 -24.76
C PHE A 62 11.06 5.58 -25.59
N PRO A 63 11.25 6.85 -26.00
CA PRO A 63 12.40 7.25 -26.80
C PRO A 63 13.72 7.16 -26.01
N ALA A 64 14.84 7.23 -26.72
CA ALA A 64 16.12 7.54 -26.08
C ALA A 64 16.03 8.89 -25.36
N GLY A 65 16.80 9.07 -24.29
CA GLY A 65 16.69 10.23 -23.40
C GLY A 65 15.73 10.03 -22.22
N SER A 66 15.08 8.87 -22.12
CA SER A 66 14.20 8.51 -21.01
C SER A 66 14.99 8.26 -19.72
N TYR A 67 14.29 8.21 -18.59
CA TYR A 67 14.88 7.92 -17.27
C TYR A 67 14.10 6.79 -16.59
N ILE A 68 14.82 5.89 -15.93
CA ILE A 68 14.26 4.74 -15.21
C ILE A 68 14.53 4.94 -13.73
N VAL A 69 13.48 5.01 -12.92
CA VAL A 69 13.56 5.06 -11.46
C VAL A 69 13.53 3.63 -10.93
N ASP A 70 14.61 3.24 -10.25
CA ASP A 70 14.77 1.89 -9.70
C ASP A 70 14.04 1.76 -8.36
N MET A 71 13.00 0.91 -8.35
CA MET A 71 12.23 0.56 -7.16
C MET A 71 12.80 -0.65 -6.40
N GLY A 72 13.83 -1.30 -6.94
CA GLY A 72 14.52 -2.42 -6.31
C GLY A 72 15.57 -2.00 -5.29
N ASP A 73 15.80 -0.70 -5.07
CA ASP A 73 16.79 -0.23 -4.11
C ASP A 73 16.36 -0.58 -2.66
N THR A 74 17.28 -1.16 -1.90
CA THR A 74 17.13 -1.52 -0.48
C THR A 74 18.30 -0.98 0.37
N PHE A 75 19.12 -0.07 -0.16
CA PHE A 75 20.32 0.45 0.51
C PHE A 75 20.02 1.30 1.76
N SER A 76 18.84 1.88 1.86
CA SER A 76 18.38 2.57 3.06
C SER A 76 16.93 2.23 3.36
N ASP A 77 16.58 2.43 4.62
CA ASP A 77 15.23 2.38 5.13
C ASP A 77 14.23 3.07 4.19
N ASP A 78 14.46 4.31 3.77
CA ASP A 78 13.55 5.08 2.91
C ASP A 78 13.77 4.93 1.40
N ALA A 79 14.66 4.04 0.94
CA ALA A 79 15.03 3.92 -0.46
C ALA A 79 13.83 3.63 -1.38
N GLN A 80 12.88 2.81 -0.92
CA GLN A 80 11.65 2.49 -1.66
C GLN A 80 10.53 3.53 -1.46
N LEU A 81 10.66 4.44 -0.48
CA LEU A 81 9.69 5.52 -0.27
C LEU A 81 9.99 6.77 -1.10
N LYS A 82 11.27 7.15 -1.22
CA LYS A 82 11.69 8.37 -1.91
C LYS A 82 11.22 8.46 -3.38
N PRO A 83 11.19 7.36 -4.16
CA PRO A 83 10.64 7.38 -5.50
C PRO A 83 9.22 7.96 -5.58
N TYR A 84 8.35 7.66 -4.60
CA TYR A 84 6.99 8.22 -4.58
C TYR A 84 6.98 9.74 -4.40
N GLY A 85 7.93 10.31 -3.65
CA GLY A 85 8.09 11.75 -3.56
C GLY A 85 8.48 12.38 -4.90
N LEU A 86 9.36 11.73 -5.67
CA LEU A 86 9.68 12.14 -7.04
C LEU A 86 8.42 12.11 -7.93
N ILE A 87 7.57 11.08 -7.82
CA ILE A 87 6.34 10.99 -8.62
C ILE A 87 5.41 12.17 -8.31
N TYR A 88 5.20 12.48 -7.03
CA TYR A 88 4.40 13.63 -6.62
C TYR A 88 4.97 14.95 -7.16
N ASP A 89 6.29 15.14 -7.11
CA ASP A 89 6.95 16.36 -7.61
C ASP A 89 6.81 16.50 -9.14
N LEU A 90 7.00 15.39 -9.87
CA LEU A 90 6.83 15.34 -11.33
C LEU A 90 5.39 15.66 -11.74
N VAL A 91 4.41 15.00 -11.11
CA VAL A 91 3.00 15.15 -11.49
C VAL A 91 2.43 16.51 -11.04
N LEU A 92 2.67 16.91 -9.79
CA LEU A 92 2.07 18.14 -9.25
C LEU A 92 2.79 19.41 -9.70
N ASN A 93 4.12 19.39 -9.75
CA ASN A 93 4.92 20.60 -9.96
C ASN A 93 5.50 20.68 -11.38
N ALA A 94 5.94 19.57 -11.98
CA ALA A 94 6.43 19.57 -13.37
C ALA A 94 5.35 19.29 -14.42
N LYS A 95 4.17 18.79 -14.01
CA LYS A 95 3.08 18.34 -14.91
C LYS A 95 3.53 17.27 -15.91
N VAL A 96 4.48 16.43 -15.48
CA VAL A 96 5.03 15.33 -16.28
C VAL A 96 4.38 14.02 -15.84
N PRO A 97 3.79 13.25 -16.77
CA PRO A 97 3.29 11.92 -16.45
C PRO A 97 4.45 10.95 -16.22
N VAL A 98 4.17 9.91 -15.44
CA VAL A 98 5.14 8.84 -15.16
C VAL A 98 4.51 7.49 -15.46
N TYR A 99 5.30 6.56 -15.97
CA TYR A 99 4.83 5.23 -16.35
C TYR A 99 5.33 4.19 -15.37
N TRP A 100 4.41 3.57 -14.65
CA TRP A 100 4.71 2.49 -13.73
C TRP A 100 4.72 1.16 -14.46
N VAL A 101 5.89 0.53 -14.55
CA VAL A 101 6.11 -0.66 -15.37
C VAL A 101 6.03 -1.87 -14.48
N ILE A 102 5.05 -2.75 -14.71
CA ILE A 102 4.89 -4.01 -13.99
C ILE A 102 4.71 -5.10 -15.01
N ASN A 103 5.57 -6.12 -14.98
CA ASN A 103 5.42 -7.26 -15.86
C ASN A 103 4.21 -8.09 -15.43
N GLY A 104 3.14 -8.05 -16.23
CA GLY A 104 1.89 -8.76 -15.96
C GLY A 104 2.05 -10.28 -15.79
N SER A 105 3.13 -10.85 -16.33
CA SER A 105 3.42 -12.29 -16.30
C SER A 105 4.33 -12.72 -15.15
N LYS A 106 4.81 -11.79 -14.30
CA LYS A 106 5.73 -12.17 -13.22
C LYS A 106 5.00 -12.94 -12.11
N THR A 107 5.68 -13.97 -11.60
CA THR A 107 5.13 -14.91 -10.59
C THR A 107 5.79 -14.76 -9.22
N SER A 108 6.78 -13.87 -9.08
CA SER A 108 7.50 -13.60 -7.84
C SER A 108 7.73 -12.09 -7.66
N GLN A 109 7.72 -11.60 -6.42
CA GLN A 109 7.97 -10.20 -6.06
C GLN A 109 9.36 -9.74 -6.49
N THR A 110 10.33 -10.66 -6.56
CA THR A 110 11.69 -10.39 -7.07
C THR A 110 11.83 -10.65 -8.57
N GLY A 111 10.72 -10.94 -9.26
CA GLY A 111 10.68 -11.09 -10.71
C GLY A 111 10.95 -9.78 -11.42
N VAL A 112 11.56 -9.87 -12.60
CA VAL A 112 11.95 -8.71 -13.41
C VAL A 112 10.73 -8.07 -14.07
N ASP A 113 10.62 -6.76 -13.90
CA ASP A 113 9.59 -5.92 -14.54
C ASP A 113 10.08 -5.29 -15.84
N LEU A 114 11.35 -4.88 -15.86
CA LEU A 114 12.00 -4.23 -17.00
C LEU A 114 13.47 -4.64 -17.06
N THR A 115 13.98 -4.86 -18.27
CA THR A 115 15.41 -5.03 -18.53
C THR A 115 15.87 -3.94 -19.48
N TYR A 116 16.91 -3.19 -19.10
CA TYR A 116 17.53 -2.19 -19.95
C TYR A 116 19.05 -2.30 -19.88
N ASN A 117 19.72 -2.38 -21.03
CA ASN A 117 21.18 -2.52 -21.15
C ASN A 117 21.80 -3.60 -20.23
N GLY A 118 21.11 -4.74 -20.08
CA GLY A 118 21.57 -5.85 -19.25
C GLY A 118 21.35 -5.67 -17.74
N ARG A 119 20.80 -4.52 -17.29
CA ARG A 119 20.32 -4.32 -15.92
C ARG A 119 18.85 -4.71 -15.82
N ASN A 120 18.52 -5.47 -14.79
CA ASN A 120 17.14 -5.83 -14.44
C ASN A 120 16.62 -4.88 -13.36
N TYR A 121 15.38 -4.46 -13.52
CA TYR A 121 14.64 -3.65 -12.57
C TYR A 121 13.45 -4.47 -12.06
N ILE A 122 13.21 -4.40 -10.76
CA ILE A 122 12.18 -5.17 -10.04
C ILE A 122 11.28 -4.22 -9.24
N SER A 123 10.24 -4.77 -8.62
CA SER A 123 9.34 -4.04 -7.72
C SER A 123 8.62 -2.86 -8.39
N GLY A 124 8.37 -2.97 -9.69
CA GLY A 124 7.62 -1.99 -10.46
C GLY A 124 8.38 -0.67 -10.67
N PRO A 125 9.46 -0.62 -11.48
CA PRO A 125 10.18 0.62 -11.77
C PRO A 125 9.28 1.66 -12.44
N PHE A 126 9.65 2.93 -12.30
CA PHE A 126 8.99 4.01 -13.02
C PHE A 126 9.83 4.44 -14.23
N VAL A 127 9.17 4.82 -15.32
CA VAL A 127 9.80 5.40 -16.51
C VAL A 127 9.26 6.81 -16.75
N ILE A 128 10.16 7.76 -16.90
CA ILE A 128 9.87 9.12 -17.39
C ILE A 128 10.29 9.17 -18.85
N SER A 129 9.34 9.46 -19.74
CA SER A 129 9.58 9.52 -21.19
C SER A 129 10.58 10.62 -21.52
N GLY A 130 11.56 10.34 -22.38
CA GLY A 130 12.51 11.35 -22.86
C GLY A 130 11.85 12.55 -23.55
N ASP A 131 10.66 12.36 -24.13
CA ASP A 131 9.86 13.44 -24.74
C ASP A 131 9.39 14.49 -23.70
N ASP A 132 9.20 14.08 -22.45
CA ASP A 132 8.73 14.94 -21.36
C ASP A 132 9.88 15.55 -20.55
N VAL A 133 11.14 15.25 -20.89
CA VAL A 133 12.31 15.62 -20.09
C VAL A 133 12.98 16.89 -20.62
N ASP A 134 12.46 18.03 -20.18
CA ASP A 134 13.06 19.34 -20.42
C ASP A 134 14.24 19.65 -19.47
N TYR A 135 14.73 20.90 -19.46
CA TYR A 135 15.78 21.32 -18.53
C TYR A 135 15.34 21.30 -17.05
N ASN A 136 14.11 21.71 -16.76
CA ASN A 136 13.59 21.79 -15.40
C ASN A 136 13.38 20.39 -14.82
N VAL A 137 12.85 19.47 -15.62
CA VAL A 137 12.69 18.06 -15.27
C VAL A 137 14.04 17.41 -15.01
N ARG A 138 15.06 17.66 -15.84
CA ARG A 138 16.43 17.19 -15.57
C ARG A 138 16.99 17.70 -14.25
N SER A 139 16.79 18.98 -13.95
CA SER A 139 17.20 19.57 -12.67
C SER A 139 16.49 18.92 -11.48
N MET A 140 15.20 18.64 -11.62
CA MET A 140 14.41 17.91 -10.62
C MET A 140 14.94 16.48 -10.41
N LEU A 141 15.17 15.71 -11.47
CA LEU A 141 15.72 14.35 -11.37
C LEU A 141 17.11 14.35 -10.71
N PHE A 142 17.97 15.33 -11.04
CA PHE A 142 19.28 15.49 -10.39
C PHE A 142 19.15 15.76 -8.88
N LYS A 143 18.20 16.61 -8.48
CA LYS A 143 17.91 16.89 -7.08
C LYS A 143 17.42 15.64 -6.33
N TRP A 144 16.53 14.85 -6.93
CA TRP A 144 16.02 13.62 -6.33
C TRP A 144 17.06 12.50 -6.23
N ARG A 145 18.01 12.42 -7.18
CA ARG A 145 19.24 11.61 -7.00
C ARG A 145 20.00 12.02 -5.74
N GLY A 146 20.13 13.32 -5.49
CA GLY A 146 20.71 13.86 -4.26
C GLY A 146 19.93 13.53 -2.98
N TYR A 147 18.63 13.23 -3.09
CA TYR A 147 17.79 12.74 -1.99
C TYR A 147 17.79 11.22 -1.83
N GLY A 148 18.62 10.50 -2.61
CA GLY A 148 18.79 9.06 -2.51
C GLY A 148 17.96 8.25 -3.51
N VAL A 149 17.18 8.88 -4.39
CA VAL A 149 16.43 8.14 -5.43
C VAL A 149 17.41 7.59 -6.48
N ARG A 150 17.36 6.28 -6.73
CA ARG A 150 18.10 5.66 -7.83
C ARG A 150 17.39 5.92 -9.15
N ILE A 151 18.01 6.74 -9.97
CA ILE A 151 17.49 7.10 -11.29
C ILE A 151 18.59 6.80 -12.29
N ASP A 152 18.35 5.89 -13.22
CA ASP A 152 19.21 5.64 -14.37
C ASP A 152 18.74 6.48 -15.55
N GLY A 153 19.70 6.88 -16.39
CA GLY A 153 19.45 7.68 -17.58
C GLY A 153 20.27 8.98 -17.63
N PRO A 154 20.18 9.74 -18.74
CA PRO A 154 19.29 9.48 -19.88
C PRO A 154 19.64 8.16 -20.58
N THR A 155 18.63 7.44 -21.08
CA THR A 155 18.84 6.20 -21.83
C THR A 155 19.46 6.52 -23.20
N ASP A 156 20.43 5.73 -23.65
CA ASP A 156 21.07 5.93 -24.97
C ASP A 156 20.22 5.36 -26.12
N THR A 157 19.26 4.50 -25.78
CA THR A 157 18.38 3.79 -26.70
C THR A 157 16.94 3.84 -26.19
N ALA A 158 15.99 3.54 -27.08
CA ALA A 158 14.60 3.41 -26.72
C ALA A 158 14.39 2.27 -25.71
N VAL A 159 13.39 2.43 -24.84
CA VAL A 159 12.99 1.44 -23.83
C VAL A 159 11.61 0.91 -24.19
N THR A 160 11.49 -0.37 -24.51
CA THR A 160 10.20 -1.00 -24.79
C THR A 160 9.75 -1.83 -23.59
N VAL A 161 8.50 -1.64 -23.17
CA VAL A 161 7.87 -2.39 -22.07
C VAL A 161 6.56 -2.98 -22.55
N ALA A 162 6.29 -4.23 -22.17
CA ALA A 162 5.08 -4.93 -22.59
C ALA A 162 3.82 -4.41 -21.89
N ASP A 163 3.95 -3.97 -20.64
CA ASP A 163 2.85 -3.48 -19.83
C ASP A 163 3.34 -2.30 -18.96
N SER A 164 2.58 -1.20 -18.99
CA SER A 164 2.78 -0.09 -18.07
C SER A 164 1.47 0.57 -17.66
N ARG A 165 1.53 1.39 -16.62
CA ARG A 165 0.42 2.17 -16.08
C ARG A 165 0.79 3.65 -16.05
N LYS A 166 0.04 4.50 -16.74
CA LYS A 166 0.28 5.95 -16.78
C LYS A 166 -0.27 6.63 -15.53
N ILE A 167 0.60 7.36 -14.83
CA ILE A 167 0.30 8.19 -13.67
C ILE A 167 0.40 9.64 -14.13
N SER A 168 -0.74 10.33 -14.21
CA SER A 168 -0.83 11.76 -14.56
C SER A 168 -1.55 12.58 -13.48
N SER A 169 -2.00 11.92 -12.42
CA SER A 169 -2.56 12.52 -11.21
C SER A 169 -2.01 11.76 -10.00
N VAL A 170 -2.07 12.38 -8.84
CA VAL A 170 -1.74 11.77 -7.54
C VAL A 170 -2.89 12.06 -6.58
N PRO A 171 -3.20 11.15 -5.65
CA PRO A 171 -4.39 11.29 -4.84
C PRO A 171 -4.16 12.30 -3.71
N ARG A 172 -5.26 12.90 -3.30
CA ARG A 172 -5.37 13.68 -2.08
C ARG A 172 -5.72 12.77 -0.91
N VAL A 173 -4.80 12.70 0.05
CA VAL A 173 -4.88 11.81 1.21
C VAL A 173 -5.56 12.51 2.39
N VAL A 174 -6.60 11.91 2.93
CA VAL A 174 -7.25 12.40 4.16
C VAL A 174 -6.78 11.56 5.33
N LEU A 175 -6.14 12.20 6.30
CA LEU A 175 -5.56 11.55 7.46
C LEU A 175 -6.52 11.61 8.64
N ASP A 176 -6.82 10.45 9.22
CA ASP A 176 -7.67 10.32 10.41
C ASP A 176 -7.18 11.20 11.57
N LYS A 177 -8.13 11.72 12.36
CA LYS A 177 -7.85 12.63 13.46
C LYS A 177 -7.16 11.99 14.66
N GLN A 178 -7.44 10.73 14.95
CA GLN A 178 -6.89 10.08 16.14
C GLN A 178 -5.40 9.79 15.95
N ASN A 179 -5.03 9.22 14.81
CA ASN A 179 -3.67 8.70 14.62
C ASN A 179 -3.06 8.98 13.23
N GLY A 180 -3.68 9.84 12.41
CA GLY A 180 -3.19 10.20 11.07
C GLY A 180 -1.76 10.76 11.04
N ASP A 181 -1.28 11.36 12.14
CA ASP A 181 0.11 11.81 12.28
C ASP A 181 1.14 10.66 12.14
N ILE A 182 0.73 9.41 12.36
CA ILE A 182 1.54 8.22 12.06
C ILE A 182 1.82 8.15 10.55
N ALA A 183 0.78 8.22 9.72
CA ALA A 183 0.89 8.18 8.26
C ALA A 183 1.60 9.42 7.72
N LYS A 184 1.41 10.60 8.34
CA LYS A 184 2.11 11.84 7.95
C LYS A 184 3.63 11.69 7.95
N LYS A 185 4.21 10.96 8.91
CA LYS A 185 5.66 10.72 8.98
C LYS A 185 6.20 10.01 7.73
N TYR A 186 5.39 9.19 7.07
CA TYR A 186 5.78 8.50 5.85
C TYR A 186 5.70 9.41 4.62
N LEU A 187 4.76 10.35 4.57
CA LEU A 187 4.76 11.44 3.57
C LEU A 187 6.02 12.31 3.69
N VAL A 188 6.54 12.49 4.91
CA VAL A 188 7.83 13.17 5.14
C VAL A 188 9.01 12.29 4.70
N LYS A 189 9.01 11.01 5.06
CA LYS A 189 10.07 10.07 4.66
C LYS A 189 10.15 9.91 3.14
N SER A 190 9.03 9.85 2.43
CA SER A 190 9.02 9.83 0.95
C SER A 190 9.48 11.15 0.33
N GLY A 191 9.51 12.24 1.10
CA GLY A 191 9.86 13.58 0.61
C GLY A 191 8.71 14.29 -0.09
N ILE A 192 7.50 13.71 -0.10
CA ILE A 192 6.27 14.40 -0.55
C ILE A 192 6.06 15.66 0.30
N LEU A 193 6.25 15.53 1.62
CA LEU A 193 6.31 16.66 2.55
C LEU A 193 7.75 16.93 2.95
N ARG A 194 8.11 18.22 3.02
CA ARG A 194 9.48 18.64 3.40
C ARG A 194 9.80 18.32 4.86
N ASN A 195 8.81 18.37 5.74
CA ASN A 195 8.90 18.04 7.16
C ASN A 195 7.49 17.87 7.75
N GLU A 196 7.43 17.46 9.02
CA GLU A 196 6.19 17.21 9.76
C GLU A 196 5.34 18.46 10.06
N ASN A 197 5.85 19.67 9.83
CA ASN A 197 5.11 20.93 9.96
C ASN A 197 4.66 21.49 8.61
N ALA A 198 5.10 20.89 7.50
CA ALA A 198 4.65 21.28 6.18
C ALA A 198 3.18 20.89 5.98
N SER A 199 2.42 21.75 5.30
CA SER A 199 1.08 21.48 4.80
C SER A 199 1.06 21.72 3.29
N ASP A 200 0.43 20.81 2.56
CA ASP A 200 0.14 20.96 1.14
C ASP A 200 -1.22 20.33 0.85
N ASP A 201 -2.24 21.18 0.73
CA ASP A 201 -3.62 20.76 0.59
C ASP A 201 -3.88 20.01 -0.72
N ARG A 202 -2.95 20.07 -1.69
CA ARG A 202 -2.99 19.27 -2.93
C ARG A 202 -2.64 17.80 -2.67
N VAL A 203 -1.90 17.54 -1.59
CA VAL A 203 -1.39 16.22 -1.22
C VAL A 203 -2.26 15.59 -0.16
N TYR A 204 -2.61 16.35 0.89
CA TYR A 204 -3.31 15.77 2.03
C TYR A 204 -4.14 16.77 2.84
N LYS A 205 -5.05 16.25 3.66
CA LYS A 205 -5.84 16.97 4.67
C LYS A 205 -5.64 16.33 6.04
N GLU A 206 -5.39 17.16 7.05
CA GLU A 206 -5.01 16.72 8.39
C GLU A 206 -6.18 16.80 9.37
N LYS A 207 -6.21 15.89 10.35
CA LYS A 207 -7.16 15.89 11.48
C LYS A 207 -8.63 15.86 11.07
N ALA A 208 -8.91 15.27 9.90
CA ALA A 208 -10.26 15.13 9.38
C ALA A 208 -10.97 13.95 10.05
N THR A 209 -12.18 14.20 10.52
CA THR A 209 -13.12 13.10 10.77
C THR A 209 -13.76 12.69 9.45
N PRO A 210 -14.31 11.48 9.34
CA PRO A 210 -15.04 11.09 8.14
C PRO A 210 -16.22 12.02 7.79
N ALA A 211 -16.74 12.79 8.75
CA ALA A 211 -17.75 13.81 8.50
C ALA A 211 -17.24 15.01 7.68
N ASP A 212 -15.92 15.22 7.62
CA ASP A 212 -15.27 16.30 6.89
C ASP A 212 -14.85 15.91 5.46
N LEU A 213 -15.22 14.70 5.02
CA LEU A 213 -14.89 14.16 3.71
C LEU A 213 -15.70 14.82 2.60
N ASP A 214 -15.00 15.26 1.56
CA ASP A 214 -15.60 15.71 0.31
C ASP A 214 -15.33 14.69 -0.79
N SER A 215 -16.33 13.88 -1.15
CA SER A 215 -16.20 12.84 -2.18
C SER A 215 -15.89 13.38 -3.58
N SER A 216 -15.92 14.70 -3.81
CA SER A 216 -15.52 15.31 -5.08
C SER A 216 -14.04 15.68 -5.15
N CYS A 217 -13.35 15.76 -4.00
CA CYS A 217 -11.97 16.28 -3.90
C CYS A 217 -11.03 15.37 -3.09
N ASP A 218 -11.57 14.51 -2.22
CA ASP A 218 -10.80 13.64 -1.34
C ASP A 218 -10.81 12.21 -1.91
N ASP A 219 -9.64 11.66 -2.18
CA ASP A 219 -9.53 10.37 -2.89
C ASP A 219 -9.45 9.19 -1.93
N ILE A 220 -8.74 9.33 -0.80
CA ILE A 220 -8.49 8.24 0.13
C ILE A 220 -8.54 8.70 1.59
N TYR A 221 -9.19 7.91 2.43
CA TYR A 221 -9.15 8.05 3.88
C TYR A 221 -8.18 7.03 4.49
N VAL A 222 -7.23 7.52 5.29
CA VAL A 222 -6.11 6.74 5.86
C VAL A 222 -6.22 6.75 7.39
N MET A 223 -6.47 5.58 7.96
CA MET A 223 -6.68 5.39 9.41
C MET A 223 -5.71 4.37 10.02
N PRO A 224 -4.48 4.78 10.38
CA PRO A 224 -3.56 3.90 11.08
C PRO A 224 -3.98 3.80 12.54
N HIS A 225 -4.28 2.59 13.05
CA HIS A 225 -4.40 2.37 14.50
C HIS A 225 -5.49 3.21 15.21
N ALA A 226 -6.56 3.58 14.51
CA ALA A 226 -7.70 4.31 15.06
C ALA A 226 -8.71 3.35 15.73
N GLU A 227 -9.62 3.88 16.55
CA GLU A 227 -10.72 3.14 17.17
C GLU A 227 -12.07 3.63 16.63
N PRO A 228 -12.42 3.31 15.37
CA PRO A 228 -13.65 3.79 14.76
C PRO A 228 -14.90 3.34 15.52
N THR A 229 -15.90 4.23 15.61
CA THR A 229 -17.23 3.95 16.18
C THR A 229 -18.30 4.39 15.21
N THR A 230 -19.52 3.84 15.30
CA THR A 230 -20.65 4.27 14.46
C THR A 230 -20.87 5.78 14.51
N ALA A 231 -20.73 6.39 15.69
CA ALA A 231 -20.96 7.83 15.89
C ALA A 231 -19.94 8.72 15.14
N THR A 232 -18.73 8.21 14.90
CA THR A 232 -17.63 9.02 14.36
C THR A 232 -17.25 8.64 12.93
N HIS A 233 -17.45 7.38 12.54
CA HIS A 233 -16.94 6.82 11.28
C HIS A 233 -18.03 6.30 10.33
N SER A 234 -19.32 6.39 10.69
CA SER A 234 -20.42 6.05 9.77
C SER A 234 -20.42 6.76 8.40
N PRO A 235 -19.88 7.99 8.23
CA PRO A 235 -19.77 8.60 6.90
C PRO A 235 -18.88 7.84 5.91
N LEU A 236 -17.98 6.97 6.38
CA LEU A 236 -17.09 6.19 5.49
C LEU A 236 -17.84 5.26 4.56
N ALA A 237 -19.00 4.74 4.97
CA ALA A 237 -19.84 3.93 4.09
C ALA A 237 -20.28 4.74 2.87
N SER A 238 -20.74 5.97 3.07
CA SER A 238 -21.19 6.86 2.00
C SER A 238 -20.03 7.33 1.15
N PHE A 239 -18.89 7.68 1.78
CA PHE A 239 -17.68 8.05 1.06
C PHE A 239 -17.21 6.92 0.12
N ASN A 240 -17.15 5.70 0.63
CA ASN A 240 -16.74 4.54 -0.15
C ASN A 240 -17.74 4.20 -1.27
N LYS A 241 -19.04 4.27 -1.00
CA LYS A 241 -20.08 4.13 -2.05
C LYS A 241 -20.02 5.23 -3.10
N GLY A 242 -19.46 6.40 -2.76
CA GLY A 242 -19.16 7.48 -3.68
C GLY A 242 -17.87 7.31 -4.49
N GLY A 243 -17.16 6.18 -4.31
CA GLY A 243 -15.88 5.90 -5.00
C GLY A 243 -14.64 6.17 -4.14
N GLY A 244 -14.79 6.72 -2.95
CA GLY A 244 -13.69 7.05 -2.04
C GLY A 244 -12.95 5.82 -1.52
N TYR A 245 -11.62 5.86 -1.54
CA TYR A 245 -10.77 4.76 -1.10
C TYR A 245 -10.53 4.77 0.41
N ILE A 246 -10.32 3.60 1.00
CA ILE A 246 -10.03 3.47 2.43
C ILE A 246 -8.79 2.60 2.63
N TRP A 247 -7.84 3.08 3.42
CA TRP A 247 -6.81 2.25 4.02
C TRP A 247 -6.98 2.25 5.54
N ALA A 248 -7.00 1.05 6.11
CA ALA A 248 -7.05 0.87 7.55
C ALA A 248 -5.98 -0.10 8.03
N GLY A 249 -5.28 0.30 9.08
CA GLY A 249 -4.14 -0.43 9.61
C GLY A 249 -4.31 -0.80 11.07
N CYS A 250 -3.70 -1.93 11.47
CA CYS A 250 -3.71 -2.41 12.85
C CYS A 250 -5.14 -2.61 13.41
N HIS A 251 -5.36 -2.34 14.70
CA HIS A 251 -6.67 -2.57 15.32
C HIS A 251 -7.82 -1.77 14.70
N ALA A 252 -7.55 -0.74 13.88
CA ALA A 252 -8.59 0.04 13.21
C ALA A 252 -9.54 -0.84 12.41
N VAL A 253 -9.01 -1.86 11.73
CA VAL A 253 -9.79 -2.80 10.93
C VAL A 253 -10.74 -3.62 11.82
N SER A 254 -10.26 -4.12 12.95
CA SER A 254 -11.04 -4.91 13.91
C SER A 254 -12.18 -4.12 14.55
N TYR A 255 -12.02 -2.80 14.67
CA TYR A 255 -13.09 -1.90 15.11
C TYR A 255 -14.01 -1.51 13.95
N LEU A 256 -13.47 -1.33 12.74
CA LEU A 256 -14.25 -0.95 11.56
C LEU A 256 -15.22 -2.07 11.16
N GLU A 257 -14.77 -3.33 11.17
CA GLU A 257 -15.61 -4.49 10.82
C GLU A 257 -16.04 -5.31 12.03
N SER A 258 -16.24 -4.68 13.20
CA SER A 258 -16.50 -5.41 14.44
C SER A 258 -17.78 -6.23 14.40
N ASN A 259 -17.69 -7.52 14.73
CA ASN A 259 -18.86 -8.37 15.00
C ASN A 259 -19.33 -8.30 16.46
N THR A 260 -18.72 -7.44 17.28
CA THR A 260 -18.88 -7.45 18.74
C THR A 260 -19.73 -6.28 19.20
N LYS A 261 -20.91 -6.59 19.75
CA LYS A 261 -21.83 -5.61 20.29
C LYS A 261 -21.15 -4.63 21.27
N GLY A 262 -21.32 -3.34 21.04
CA GLY A 262 -20.77 -2.25 21.85
C GLY A 262 -19.28 -1.98 21.65
N LYS A 263 -18.64 -2.60 20.64
CA LYS A 263 -17.24 -2.34 20.28
C LYS A 263 -17.12 -2.01 18.81
N GLY A 264 -16.43 -0.93 18.50
CA GLY A 264 -16.22 -0.52 17.11
C GLY A 264 -17.50 -0.03 16.42
N VAL A 265 -17.58 -0.27 15.12
CA VAL A 265 -18.80 -0.17 14.31
C VAL A 265 -19.43 -1.56 14.25
N ASP A 266 -20.49 -1.78 15.04
CA ASP A 266 -21.12 -3.09 15.26
C ASP A 266 -22.52 -3.21 14.64
N ASP A 267 -22.96 -2.19 13.89
CA ASP A 267 -24.25 -2.15 13.19
C ASP A 267 -24.22 -2.77 11.77
N GLY A 268 -23.06 -3.28 11.37
CA GLY A 268 -22.82 -3.89 10.06
C GLY A 268 -22.65 -2.91 8.90
N SER A 269 -22.69 -1.61 9.15
CA SER A 269 -22.57 -0.58 8.10
C SER A 269 -21.19 -0.56 7.42
N MET A 270 -20.16 -1.11 8.06
CA MET A 270 -18.76 -1.05 7.61
C MET A 270 -18.15 -2.42 7.30
N PHE A 271 -18.96 -3.46 7.08
CA PHE A 271 -18.47 -4.76 6.61
C PHE A 271 -18.05 -4.69 5.12
N PHE A 272 -16.96 -3.97 4.85
CA PHE A 272 -16.48 -3.67 3.51
C PHE A 272 -15.91 -4.91 2.82
N LEU A 273 -14.93 -5.58 3.43
CA LEU A 273 -14.21 -6.72 2.84
C LEU A 273 -14.67 -8.07 3.38
N SER A 274 -15.42 -8.11 4.50
CA SER A 274 -16.08 -9.32 5.00
C SER A 274 -17.59 -9.31 4.79
N THR A 275 -18.24 -10.47 4.89
CA THR A 275 -19.69 -10.60 4.69
C THR A 275 -20.50 -10.26 5.93
N ASN A 276 -19.99 -10.57 7.14
CA ASN A 276 -20.69 -10.36 8.40
C ASN A 276 -19.73 -10.03 9.57
N GLY A 277 -18.68 -9.27 9.27
CA GLY A 277 -17.71 -8.77 10.25
C GLY A 277 -16.51 -9.69 10.48
N LEU A 278 -15.55 -9.14 11.21
CA LEU A 278 -14.30 -9.78 11.63
C LEU A 278 -14.35 -10.06 13.13
N LEU A 279 -13.58 -11.05 13.58
CA LEU A 279 -13.29 -11.17 15.01
C LEU A 279 -12.44 -9.98 15.44
N ILE A 280 -12.85 -9.31 16.51
CA ILE A 280 -12.04 -8.25 17.11
C ILE A 280 -10.81 -8.86 17.80
N GLY A 281 -9.68 -8.19 17.76
CA GLY A 281 -8.38 -8.71 18.22
C GLY A 281 -8.33 -9.29 19.62
N ASP A 282 -9.08 -8.71 20.56
CA ASP A 282 -9.12 -9.22 21.93
C ASP A 282 -9.91 -10.53 22.09
N LYS A 283 -10.56 -11.01 21.02
CA LYS A 283 -11.26 -12.30 20.95
C LYS A 283 -10.48 -13.40 20.24
N HIS A 284 -9.31 -13.10 19.69
CA HIS A 284 -8.43 -14.11 19.13
C HIS A 284 -6.96 -13.87 19.50
N LYS A 285 -6.09 -14.75 19.04
CA LYS A 285 -4.64 -14.64 19.14
C LYS A 285 -4.11 -14.09 17.84
N GLY A 286 -2.95 -13.45 17.93
CA GLY A 286 -2.21 -12.97 16.78
C GLY A 286 -1.74 -14.10 15.86
N ALA A 287 -0.78 -13.77 15.01
CA ALA A 287 -0.20 -14.73 14.09
C ALA A 287 0.50 -15.88 14.84
N SER A 288 0.71 -17.00 14.16
CA SER A 288 1.33 -18.22 14.70
C SER A 288 2.77 -18.03 15.15
N GLY A 289 3.43 -16.96 14.71
CA GLY A 289 4.84 -16.67 14.99
C GLY A 289 5.81 -17.52 14.16
N VAL A 290 5.31 -18.36 13.26
CA VAL A 290 6.11 -19.23 12.39
C VAL A 290 6.31 -18.54 11.05
N SER A 291 7.20 -17.53 11.01
CA SER A 291 7.37 -16.66 9.84
C SER A 291 7.68 -17.40 8.53
N GLY A 292 8.39 -18.54 8.60
CA GLY A 292 8.67 -19.38 7.43
C GLY A 292 7.46 -20.12 6.86
N ALA A 293 6.32 -20.09 7.55
CA ALA A 293 5.07 -20.70 7.10
C ALA A 293 4.03 -19.69 6.58
N TYR A 294 4.27 -18.39 6.76
CA TYR A 294 3.40 -17.37 6.19
C TYR A 294 3.48 -17.39 4.67
N GLN A 295 2.38 -17.04 4.01
CA GLN A 295 2.22 -17.18 2.57
C GLN A 295 1.88 -15.86 1.92
N VAL A 296 2.57 -15.57 0.83
CA VAL A 296 2.16 -14.54 -0.12
C VAL A 296 1.16 -15.18 -1.08
N ALA A 297 -0.11 -14.84 -0.93
CA ALA A 297 -1.22 -15.35 -1.74
C ALA A 297 -1.55 -14.42 -2.92
N GLY A 298 -1.21 -13.14 -2.81
CA GLY A 298 -1.39 -12.15 -3.87
C GLY A 298 -0.50 -12.43 -5.07
N ALA A 299 -1.02 -12.14 -6.27
CA ALA A 299 -0.22 -12.24 -7.50
C ALA A 299 0.94 -11.25 -7.46
N ALA A 300 2.15 -11.68 -7.83
CA ALA A 300 3.31 -10.80 -7.83
C ALA A 300 3.17 -9.62 -8.81
N SER A 301 2.41 -9.77 -9.88
CA SER A 301 2.09 -8.70 -10.85
C SER A 301 0.99 -7.74 -10.38
N ASP A 302 0.43 -7.93 -9.19
CA ASP A 302 -0.52 -7.01 -8.58
C ASP A 302 0.16 -5.68 -8.23
N PRO A 303 -0.34 -4.52 -8.68
CA PRO A 303 0.18 -3.21 -8.29
C PRO A 303 0.40 -3.00 -6.79
N ILE A 304 -0.40 -3.66 -5.95
CA ILE A 304 -0.28 -3.52 -4.48
C ILE A 304 0.92 -4.31 -3.93
N MET A 305 1.36 -5.34 -4.66
CA MET A 305 2.46 -6.25 -4.27
C MET A 305 3.83 -5.78 -4.76
N GLN A 306 3.98 -4.52 -5.16
CA GLN A 306 5.22 -3.96 -5.73
C GLN A 306 6.18 -3.45 -4.64
N PHE A 307 6.55 -4.33 -3.72
CA PHE A 307 7.60 -4.13 -2.73
C PHE A 307 8.63 -5.25 -2.84
N VAL A 308 9.86 -4.99 -2.39
CA VAL A 308 10.90 -6.03 -2.39
C VAL A 308 10.71 -6.95 -1.19
N GLY A 309 10.45 -8.24 -1.45
CA GLY A 309 10.33 -9.26 -0.41
C GLY A 309 8.89 -9.52 0.05
N ASN A 310 8.66 -9.49 1.37
CA ASN A 310 7.36 -9.73 2.03
C ASN A 310 7.19 -8.79 3.23
N THR A 311 5.95 -8.49 3.62
CA THR A 311 5.65 -7.53 4.71
C THR A 311 5.59 -8.19 6.10
N PHE A 312 5.77 -9.51 6.20
CA PHE A 312 5.60 -10.31 7.43
C PHE A 312 6.27 -9.75 8.68
N ALA A 313 7.51 -9.27 8.57
CA ALA A 313 8.24 -8.74 9.71
C ALA A 313 7.61 -7.44 10.27
N ALA A 314 6.90 -6.68 9.44
CA ALA A 314 6.21 -5.45 9.81
C ALA A 314 4.89 -5.70 10.56
N HIS A 315 4.33 -6.91 10.44
CA HIS A 315 3.06 -7.27 11.09
C HIS A 315 3.21 -7.71 12.54
N ALA A 316 4.42 -8.08 12.97
CA ALA A 316 4.68 -8.49 14.35
C ALA A 316 4.48 -7.35 15.35
N ASN A 317 4.15 -7.70 16.60
CA ASN A 317 3.93 -6.79 17.71
C ASN A 317 2.71 -5.85 17.54
N GLY A 318 1.84 -6.15 16.55
CA GLY A 318 0.47 -5.66 16.34
C GLY A 318 -0.33 -5.44 17.61
N ALA A 319 -1.06 -4.32 17.73
CA ALA A 319 -2.28 -4.35 18.55
C ALA A 319 -3.33 -5.27 17.90
N GLU A 320 -3.29 -5.35 16.57
CA GLU A 320 -3.86 -6.44 15.78
C GLU A 320 -2.80 -6.95 14.82
N GLU A 321 -2.41 -8.21 14.94
CA GLU A 321 -1.36 -8.82 14.10
C GLU A 321 -1.92 -9.57 12.90
N ILE A 322 -3.20 -9.94 12.93
CA ILE A 322 -3.82 -10.72 11.87
C ILE A 322 -5.33 -10.53 11.90
N TYR A 323 -5.99 -10.52 10.74
CA TYR A 323 -7.45 -10.43 10.68
C TYR A 323 -8.06 -11.76 10.32
N MET A 324 -9.22 -12.06 10.91
CA MET A 324 -9.96 -13.29 10.59
C MET A 324 -11.47 -13.04 10.61
N PRO A 325 -12.23 -13.58 9.64
CA PRO A 325 -13.68 -13.48 9.64
C PRO A 325 -14.32 -14.03 10.91
N ALA A 326 -15.39 -13.38 11.37
CA ALA A 326 -16.22 -13.89 12.45
C ALA A 326 -16.90 -15.23 12.10
N PRO A 327 -17.29 -16.06 13.09
CA PRO A 327 -18.24 -17.15 12.86
C PRO A 327 -19.49 -16.66 12.12
N GLY A 328 -19.84 -17.33 11.02
CA GLY A 328 -20.94 -16.92 10.14
C GLY A 328 -20.62 -15.78 9.17
N SER A 329 -19.37 -15.31 9.14
CA SER A 329 -18.82 -14.38 8.15
C SER A 329 -17.92 -15.12 7.15
N ALA A 330 -17.32 -14.39 6.21
CA ALA A 330 -16.27 -14.81 5.31
C ALA A 330 -15.59 -13.57 4.72
N TRP A 331 -14.38 -13.71 4.18
CA TRP A 331 -13.91 -12.72 3.20
C TRP A 331 -14.85 -12.75 1.99
N ARG A 332 -15.24 -11.58 1.47
CA ARG A 332 -16.05 -11.51 0.25
C ARG A 332 -15.30 -12.16 -0.91
N ALA A 333 -16.02 -12.72 -1.88
CA ALA A 333 -15.40 -13.35 -3.05
C ALA A 333 -14.55 -12.38 -3.90
N THR A 334 -14.84 -11.09 -3.83
CA THR A 334 -14.09 -9.99 -4.47
C THR A 334 -12.92 -9.50 -3.63
N THR A 335 -12.80 -9.93 -2.37
CA THR A 335 -11.67 -9.59 -1.50
C THR A 335 -10.47 -10.45 -1.89
N ARG A 336 -9.44 -9.77 -2.37
CA ARG A 336 -8.12 -10.34 -2.63
C ARG A 336 -7.34 -10.40 -1.33
N VAL A 337 -7.15 -11.61 -0.83
CA VAL A 337 -6.24 -11.88 0.28
C VAL A 337 -4.82 -11.93 -0.28
N LEU A 338 -3.95 -11.06 0.24
CA LEU A 338 -2.61 -10.84 -0.30
C LEU A 338 -1.54 -11.60 0.47
N GLU A 339 -1.66 -11.64 1.79
CA GLU A 339 -0.73 -12.32 2.68
C GLU A 339 -1.49 -13.03 3.81
N THR A 340 -1.11 -14.27 4.13
CA THR A 340 -1.82 -15.13 5.09
C THR A 340 -0.90 -15.84 6.08
N ASP A 341 -1.49 -16.24 7.20
CA ASP A 341 -0.93 -17.25 8.10
C ASP A 341 -1.79 -18.53 8.04
N PRO A 342 -1.38 -19.54 7.26
CA PRO A 342 -2.10 -20.81 7.20
C PRO A 342 -2.02 -21.63 8.49
N ASN A 343 -1.08 -21.29 9.39
CA ASN A 343 -0.84 -22.00 10.64
C ASN A 343 -1.48 -21.33 11.85
N GLN A 344 -2.32 -20.32 11.65
CA GLN A 344 -3.04 -19.68 12.75
C GLN A 344 -3.94 -20.72 13.44
N TRP A 345 -3.59 -21.07 14.68
CA TRP A 345 -4.12 -22.26 15.34
C TRP A 345 -5.63 -22.19 15.65
N GLN A 346 -6.19 -20.99 15.85
CA GLN A 346 -7.63 -20.83 16.08
C GLN A 346 -8.43 -20.97 14.79
N VAL A 347 -7.89 -20.54 13.66
CA VAL A 347 -8.47 -20.84 12.34
C VAL A 347 -8.45 -22.36 12.11
N LEU A 348 -7.32 -23.02 12.36
CA LEU A 348 -7.21 -24.48 12.26
C LEU A 348 -8.17 -25.22 13.22
N ALA A 349 -8.46 -24.62 14.38
CA ALA A 349 -9.44 -25.13 15.35
C ALA A 349 -10.91 -24.79 14.99
N GLY A 350 -11.17 -24.13 13.85
CA GLY A 350 -12.51 -23.81 13.37
C GLY A 350 -13.16 -22.56 13.97
N MET A 351 -12.38 -21.69 14.63
CA MET A 351 -12.89 -20.43 15.21
C MET A 351 -13.25 -19.40 14.13
N SER A 352 -12.57 -19.44 12.99
CA SER A 352 -12.86 -18.59 11.83
C SER A 352 -13.17 -19.45 10.60
N PRO A 353 -14.18 -19.09 9.80
CA PRO A 353 -14.53 -19.80 8.57
C PRO A 353 -13.62 -19.46 7.37
N GLY A 354 -12.70 -18.50 7.51
CA GLY A 354 -11.79 -18.07 6.45
C GLY A 354 -10.33 -18.01 6.90
N PRO A 355 -9.39 -17.83 5.95
CA PRO A 355 -7.98 -17.69 6.28
C PRO A 355 -7.73 -16.48 7.20
N ALA A 356 -6.72 -16.61 8.05
CA ALA A 356 -6.15 -15.50 8.80
C ALA A 356 -5.23 -14.70 7.87
N VAL A 357 -5.42 -13.38 7.80
CA VAL A 357 -4.79 -12.53 6.78
C VAL A 357 -4.02 -11.38 7.41
N PHE A 358 -2.83 -11.12 6.87
CA PHE A 358 -2.05 -9.91 7.18
C PHE A 358 -2.51 -8.74 6.32
N MET A 359 -2.82 -9.01 5.05
CA MET A 359 -3.22 -8.00 4.09
C MET A 359 -4.37 -8.49 3.22
N ALA A 360 -5.37 -7.63 3.06
CA ALA A 360 -6.51 -7.87 2.19
C ALA A 360 -6.91 -6.57 1.49
N VAL A 361 -7.36 -6.68 0.25
CA VAL A 361 -7.84 -5.55 -0.54
C VAL A 361 -9.04 -5.97 -1.38
N GLY A 362 -10.00 -5.07 -1.57
CA GLY A 362 -11.14 -5.34 -2.44
C GLY A 362 -12.03 -4.12 -2.61
N PRO A 363 -12.98 -4.17 -3.55
CA PRO A 363 -14.01 -3.16 -3.62
C PRO A 363 -14.90 -3.24 -2.38
N GLY A 364 -15.26 -2.09 -1.81
CA GLY A 364 -16.12 -2.04 -0.63
C GLY A 364 -17.46 -2.71 -0.88
N TYR A 365 -17.91 -3.51 0.10
CA TYR A 365 -19.11 -4.34 0.03
C TYR A 365 -19.11 -5.40 -1.09
N GLY A 366 -17.97 -5.56 -1.77
CA GLY A 366 -17.83 -6.44 -2.92
C GLY A 366 -18.40 -5.90 -4.22
N ASP A 367 -18.61 -4.59 -4.32
CA ASP A 367 -19.13 -3.92 -5.52
C ASP A 367 -18.07 -3.00 -6.14
N TYR A 368 -17.61 -3.33 -7.34
CA TYR A 368 -16.60 -2.56 -8.08
C TYR A 368 -17.05 -1.14 -8.50
N GLY A 369 -18.32 -0.78 -8.30
CA GLY A 369 -18.77 0.61 -8.38
C GLY A 369 -18.39 1.46 -7.16
N ASN A 370 -18.01 0.83 -6.04
CA ASN A 370 -17.53 1.50 -4.84
C ASN A 370 -16.01 1.66 -4.86
N GLY A 371 -15.49 2.49 -3.96
CA GLY A 371 -14.05 2.60 -3.73
C GLY A 371 -13.45 1.28 -3.22
N MET A 372 -12.18 1.10 -3.52
CA MET A 372 -11.32 0.06 -2.93
C MET A 372 -11.05 0.31 -1.44
N VAL A 373 -11.00 -0.78 -0.68
CA VAL A 373 -10.64 -0.81 0.73
C VAL A 373 -9.46 -1.76 0.89
N MET A 374 -8.45 -1.37 1.66
CA MET A 374 -7.36 -2.27 2.07
C MET A 374 -7.18 -2.28 3.56
N TYR A 375 -6.97 -3.49 4.05
CA TYR A 375 -6.62 -3.80 5.42
C TYR A 375 -5.21 -4.32 5.50
N GLU A 376 -4.53 -3.85 6.53
CA GLU A 376 -3.14 -4.20 6.80
C GLU A 376 -2.91 -4.37 8.29
N ALA A 377 -2.49 -5.55 8.70
CA ALA A 377 -2.25 -5.87 10.10
C ALA A 377 -0.92 -5.27 10.59
N GLY A 378 -0.69 -5.26 11.91
CA GLY A 378 0.62 -4.95 12.50
C GLY A 378 0.77 -3.61 13.20
N HIS A 379 1.82 -3.54 14.04
CA HIS A 379 2.17 -2.41 14.90
C HIS A 379 3.69 -2.40 15.14
N GLU A 380 4.46 -1.91 14.19
CA GLU A 380 5.67 -1.14 14.52
C GLU A 380 5.71 0.13 13.68
N PHE A 381 4.94 1.14 14.10
CA PHE A 381 5.04 2.50 13.52
C PHE A 381 6.02 3.42 14.27
N LYS A 382 6.62 2.93 15.37
CA LYS A 382 7.90 3.31 16.04
C LYS A 382 7.87 2.69 17.44
N LYS A 383 8.83 1.84 17.78
CA LYS A 383 9.44 1.91 19.11
C LYS A 383 10.92 2.12 18.89
N THR A 384 11.48 3.16 19.50
CA THR A 384 12.91 3.19 19.79
C THR A 384 13.23 1.84 20.45
N PRO A 385 14.28 1.10 20.01
CA PRO A 385 14.62 -0.14 20.67
C PRO A 385 14.87 0.21 22.14
N THR A 386 13.94 -0.19 23.02
CA THR A 386 14.28 -0.28 24.43
C THR A 386 15.29 -1.41 24.45
N PRO A 387 16.54 -1.19 24.90
CA PRO A 387 17.48 -2.28 25.04
C PRO A 387 16.80 -3.27 25.97
N THR A 388 16.43 -4.45 25.45
CA THR A 388 16.00 -5.54 26.30
C THR A 388 17.15 -5.79 27.25
N ALA A 389 16.88 -5.57 28.53
CA ALA A 389 17.83 -5.82 29.59
C ALA A 389 18.39 -7.23 29.41
N THR A 390 19.72 -7.30 29.44
CA THR A 390 20.47 -8.56 29.49
C THR A 390 19.91 -9.47 30.57
N PRO A 391 19.78 -10.79 30.32
CA PRO A 391 19.39 -11.72 31.36
C PRO A 391 20.57 -11.90 32.30
N TYR A 392 20.53 -11.27 33.48
CA TYR A 392 21.32 -11.76 34.61
C TYR A 392 20.73 -11.32 35.96
N GLU A 393 20.48 -12.35 36.77
CA GLU A 393 20.66 -12.42 38.22
C GLU A 393 19.58 -11.97 39.22
N ARG A 394 19.30 -12.94 40.11
CA ARG A 394 18.70 -12.93 41.46
C ARG A 394 17.17 -13.07 41.49
N SER A 395 16.59 -14.10 42.08
CA SER A 395 17.04 -15.15 43.02
C SER A 395 16.17 -16.39 42.91
#